data_AF-A0A958NXP6-F1
#
_entry.id   AF-A0A958NXP6-F1
#
_cell.length_a   1.000
_cell.length_b   1.000
_cell.length_c   1.000
_cell.angle_alpha   90.00
_cell.angle_beta   90.00
_cell.angle_gamma   90.00
#
_symmetry.space_group_name_H-M   'P 1'
#
loop_
_entity.id
_entity.type
_entity.pdbx_description
1 polymer ?
#
loop_
_entity_poly.entity_id
_entity_poly.type
_entity_poly.pdbx_seq_one_letter_code
_entity_poly.pdbx_strand_id
1 'polypeptide(L)'
;MRAAVLATFFVCAVVFASSSKEKLAAELIDLSLHGATELKTFHTAFQRMIASNDKLPKSHKDRIVGIVKEKMNKEKIEALYRPVYVEYYTEADLKGLIAFYKSPLGQKYVKADSQIRARLHQVGMEYGQRVLAEIAVEIQKASLPNPPKDN
;
A
#
# COMPACT_ATOMS: atom_id res chain seq x y z
N MET A 1 16.03 27.28 -44.44
CA MET A 1 14.77 26.64 -44.01
C MET A 1 14.88 25.14 -43.65
N ARG A 2 16.07 24.56 -43.40
CA ARG A 2 16.20 23.11 -43.11
C ARG A 2 16.45 22.75 -41.63
N ALA A 3 16.80 23.70 -40.78
CA ALA A 3 17.07 23.44 -39.35
C ALA A 3 15.81 23.50 -38.46
N ALA A 4 14.79 24.25 -38.86
CA ALA A 4 13.58 24.45 -38.04
C ALA A 4 12.59 23.27 -38.07
N VAL A 5 12.69 22.36 -39.04
CA VAL A 5 11.79 21.20 -39.16
C VAL A 5 12.26 20.01 -38.32
N LEU A 6 13.58 19.89 -38.08
CA LEU A 6 14.14 18.81 -37.25
C LEU A 6 13.88 18.99 -35.75
N ALA A 7 13.88 20.23 -35.26
CA ALA A 7 13.65 20.52 -33.84
C ALA A 7 12.20 20.20 -33.40
N THR A 8 11.23 20.44 -34.27
CA THR A 8 9.80 20.22 -33.96
C THR A 8 9.42 18.74 -33.96
N PHE A 9 10.08 17.91 -34.79
CA PHE A 9 9.84 16.46 -34.82
C PHE A 9 10.36 15.74 -33.56
N PHE A 10 11.46 16.21 -32.99
CA PHE A 10 12.07 15.60 -31.81
C PHE A 10 11.27 15.88 -30.52
N VAL A 11 10.69 17.07 -30.39
CA VAL A 11 9.84 17.43 -29.25
C VAL A 11 8.54 16.61 -29.23
N CYS A 12 7.90 16.40 -30.38
CA CYS A 12 6.70 15.57 -30.46
C CYS A 12 6.96 14.11 -30.06
N ALA A 13 8.07 13.50 -30.48
CA ALA A 13 8.39 12.11 -30.14
C ALA A 13 8.61 11.91 -28.63
N VAL A 14 9.30 12.85 -27.96
CA VAL A 14 9.54 12.81 -26.51
C VAL A 14 8.24 13.01 -25.71
N VAL A 15 7.40 13.98 -26.11
CA VAL A 15 6.10 14.21 -25.46
C VAL A 15 5.18 13.01 -25.64
N PHE A 16 5.12 12.43 -26.84
CA PHE A 16 4.26 11.27 -27.14
C PHE A 16 4.72 10.00 -26.40
N ALA A 17 6.03 9.73 -26.37
CA ALA A 17 6.61 8.61 -25.61
C ALA A 17 6.39 8.76 -24.10
N SER A 18 6.54 9.98 -23.54
CA SER A 18 6.21 10.22 -22.13
C SER A 18 4.72 9.93 -21.88
N SER A 19 3.81 10.39 -22.74
CA SER A 19 2.37 10.17 -22.59
C SER A 19 1.96 8.69 -22.66
N SER A 20 2.68 7.87 -23.46
CA SER A 20 2.47 6.43 -23.55
C SER A 20 2.90 5.72 -22.25
N LYS A 21 4.09 6.06 -21.76
CA LYS A 21 4.66 5.48 -20.54
C LYS A 21 3.82 5.82 -19.30
N GLU A 22 3.33 7.05 -19.22
CA GLU A 22 2.44 7.55 -18.16
C GLU A 22 1.09 6.79 -18.15
N LYS A 23 0.57 6.38 -19.31
CA LYS A 23 -0.65 5.55 -19.39
C LYS A 23 -0.40 4.12 -18.94
N LEU A 24 0.71 3.52 -19.37
CA LEU A 24 1.09 2.17 -18.95
C LEU A 24 1.37 2.11 -17.44
N ALA A 25 2.02 3.13 -16.88
CA ALA A 25 2.22 3.23 -15.44
C ALA A 25 0.88 3.27 -14.68
N ALA A 26 -0.09 4.06 -15.14
CA ALA A 26 -1.42 4.11 -14.53
C ALA A 26 -2.15 2.76 -14.61
N GLU A 27 -2.09 2.08 -15.75
CA GLU A 27 -2.68 0.75 -15.92
C GLU A 27 -2.03 -0.28 -15.00
N LEU A 28 -0.70 -0.26 -14.88
CA LEU A 28 0.02 -1.14 -13.96
C LEU A 28 -0.36 -0.87 -12.51
N ILE A 29 -0.50 0.40 -12.10
CA ILE A 29 -0.94 0.77 -10.75
C ILE A 29 -2.32 0.17 -10.45
N ASP A 30 -3.26 0.26 -11.38
CA ASP A 30 -4.63 -0.28 -11.22
C ASP A 30 -4.67 -1.81 -11.14
N LEU A 31 -3.84 -2.49 -11.94
CA LEU A 31 -3.73 -3.96 -11.97
C LEU A 31 -2.94 -4.53 -10.79
N SER A 32 -1.98 -3.77 -10.28
CA SER A 32 -1.16 -4.17 -9.15
C SER A 32 -1.90 -4.01 -7.82
N LEU A 33 -1.36 -4.61 -6.77
CA LEU A 33 -1.94 -4.55 -5.42
C LEU A 33 -1.98 -3.13 -4.82
N HIS A 34 -1.26 -2.17 -5.42
CA HIS A 34 -1.13 -0.79 -4.94
C HIS A 34 -2.31 0.14 -5.31
N GLY A 35 -3.31 -0.38 -6.03
CA GLY A 35 -4.45 0.42 -6.48
C GLY A 35 -5.59 0.52 -5.46
N ALA A 36 -6.82 0.32 -5.94
CA ALA A 36 -8.05 0.61 -5.21
C ALA A 36 -8.23 -0.17 -3.89
N THR A 37 -7.59 -1.33 -3.73
CA THR A 37 -7.79 -2.20 -2.56
C THR A 37 -7.04 -1.69 -1.33
N GLU A 38 -5.78 -1.28 -1.48
CA GLU A 38 -5.01 -0.64 -0.41
C GLU A 38 -5.64 0.69 -0.01
N LEU A 39 -6.04 1.51 -0.99
CA LEU A 39 -6.71 2.77 -0.73
C LEU A 39 -8.03 2.57 0.04
N LYS A 40 -8.85 1.58 -0.34
CA LYS A 40 -10.09 1.25 0.37
C LYS A 40 -9.83 0.75 1.79
N THR A 41 -8.78 -0.05 1.97
CA THR A 41 -8.37 -0.56 3.28
C THR A 41 -7.93 0.59 4.19
N PHE A 42 -7.09 1.48 3.68
CA PHE A 42 -6.66 2.68 4.39
C PHE A 42 -7.85 3.58 4.74
N HIS A 43 -8.74 3.83 3.78
CA HIS A 43 -9.95 4.64 3.99
C HIS A 43 -10.81 4.06 5.12
N THR A 44 -11.02 2.75 5.10
CA THR A 44 -11.84 2.06 6.11
C THR A 44 -11.18 2.12 7.49
N ALA A 45 -9.86 1.91 7.58
CA ALA A 45 -9.12 2.03 8.83
C ALA A 45 -9.20 3.45 9.39
N PHE A 46 -9.00 4.47 8.55
CA PHE A 46 -9.05 5.87 8.93
C PHE A 46 -10.46 6.29 9.39
N GLN A 47 -11.50 5.85 8.68
CA GLN A 47 -12.89 6.06 9.10
C GLN A 47 -13.18 5.45 10.47
N ARG A 48 -12.73 4.21 10.73
CA ARG A 48 -12.91 3.57 12.04
C ARG A 48 -12.20 4.35 13.14
N MET A 49 -10.96 4.77 12.91
CA MET A 49 -10.19 5.57 13.85
C MET A 49 -10.93 6.88 14.22
N ILE A 50 -11.42 7.62 13.22
CA ILE A 50 -12.19 8.86 13.44
C ILE A 50 -13.50 8.55 14.19
N ALA A 51 -14.22 7.51 13.77
CA ALA A 51 -15.49 7.13 14.39
C ALA A 51 -15.32 6.80 15.87
N SER A 52 -14.26 6.06 16.22
CA SER A 52 -13.92 5.67 17.60
C SER A 52 -13.40 6.80 18.50
N ASN A 53 -13.17 8.00 17.95
CA ASN A 53 -12.61 9.11 18.72
C ASN A 53 -13.73 9.92 19.40
N ASP A 54 -14.07 9.60 20.64
CA ASP A 54 -15.17 10.24 21.38
C ASP A 54 -14.93 11.72 21.71
N LYS A 55 -13.69 12.21 21.59
CA LYS A 55 -13.34 13.62 21.84
C LYS A 55 -13.72 14.54 20.67
N LEU A 56 -13.97 13.98 19.49
CA LEU A 56 -14.32 14.77 18.31
C LEU A 56 -15.85 14.93 18.18
N PRO A 57 -16.37 16.16 18.08
CA PRO A 57 -17.76 16.38 17.72
C PRO A 57 -18.10 15.72 16.39
N LYS A 58 -19.34 15.23 16.24
CA LYS A 58 -19.79 14.56 15.00
C LYS A 58 -19.52 15.39 13.74
N SER A 59 -19.79 16.69 13.77
CA SER A 59 -19.54 17.60 12.64
C SER A 59 -18.07 17.63 12.19
N HIS A 60 -17.14 17.49 13.14
CA HIS A 60 -15.71 17.42 12.83
C HIS A 60 -15.34 16.05 12.28
N LYS A 61 -15.89 14.96 12.83
CA LYS A 61 -15.71 13.61 12.28
C LYS A 61 -16.16 13.56 10.81
N ASP A 62 -17.35 14.07 10.52
CA ASP A 62 -17.91 14.11 9.17
C ASP A 62 -17.03 14.95 8.22
N ARG A 63 -16.56 16.12 8.67
CA ARG A 63 -15.63 16.96 7.90
C ARG A 63 -14.31 16.25 7.60
N ILE A 64 -13.73 15.57 8.59
CA ILE A 64 -12.46 14.85 8.41
C ILE A 64 -12.68 13.69 7.42
N VAL A 65 -13.76 12.92 7.54
CA VAL A 65 -14.10 11.87 6.56
C VAL A 65 -14.25 12.46 5.16
N GLY A 66 -14.89 13.62 5.03
CA GLY A 66 -15.00 14.37 3.77
C GLY A 66 -13.63 14.72 3.18
N ILE A 67 -12.73 15.27 3.98
CA ILE A 67 -11.34 15.60 3.56
C ILE A 67 -10.61 14.35 3.09
N VAL A 68 -10.70 13.24 3.82
CA VAL A 68 -10.04 11.98 3.43
C VAL A 68 -10.59 11.49 2.08
N LYS A 69 -11.91 11.52 1.86
CA LYS A 69 -12.49 11.16 0.55
C LYS A 69 -12.01 12.09 -0.57
N GLU A 70 -11.93 13.38 -0.31
CA GLU A 70 -11.56 14.38 -1.31
C GLU A 70 -10.05 14.37 -1.65
N LYS A 71 -9.20 14.14 -0.65
CA LYS A 71 -7.74 14.22 -0.80
C LYS A 71 -7.09 12.86 -1.06
N MET A 72 -7.70 11.77 -0.58
CA MET A 72 -7.21 10.40 -0.76
C MET A 72 -8.18 9.61 -1.63
N ASN A 73 -8.34 10.06 -2.88
CA ASN A 73 -9.08 9.35 -3.91
C ASN A 73 -8.12 8.70 -4.91
N LYS A 74 -8.67 7.83 -5.76
CA LYS A 74 -7.92 7.05 -6.74
C LYS A 74 -7.08 7.97 -7.64
N GLU A 75 -7.69 9.01 -8.19
CA GLU A 75 -7.07 9.90 -9.17
C GLU A 75 -5.85 10.62 -8.57
N LYS A 76 -5.95 11.12 -7.33
CA LYS A 76 -4.85 11.80 -6.64
C LYS A 76 -3.72 10.85 -6.29
N ILE A 77 -4.04 9.65 -5.81
CA ILE A 77 -3.03 8.64 -5.48
C ILE A 77 -2.30 8.17 -6.74
N GLU A 78 -3.03 7.89 -7.82
CA GLU A 78 -2.42 7.55 -9.11
C GLU A 78 -1.52 8.67 -9.63
N ALA A 79 -1.96 9.93 -9.54
CA ALA A 79 -1.12 11.06 -9.95
C ALA A 79 0.18 11.18 -9.13
N LEU A 80 0.18 10.77 -7.86
CA LEU A 80 1.38 10.73 -7.02
C LEU A 80 2.30 9.55 -7.36
N TYR A 81 1.73 8.38 -7.67
CA TYR A 81 2.52 7.17 -7.89
C TYR A 81 3.09 7.06 -9.30
N ARG A 82 2.36 7.58 -10.29
CA ARG A 82 2.71 7.44 -11.70
C ARG A 82 4.12 7.93 -12.05
N PRO A 83 4.61 9.10 -11.58
CA PRO A 83 5.97 9.53 -11.85
C PRO A 83 7.03 8.55 -11.33
N VAL A 84 6.77 7.90 -10.19
CA VAL A 84 7.68 6.90 -9.61
C VAL A 84 7.79 5.70 -10.55
N TYR A 85 6.67 5.17 -11.04
CA TYR A 85 6.70 4.05 -11.99
C TYR A 85 7.38 4.43 -13.31
N VAL A 86 7.18 5.66 -13.78
CA VAL A 86 7.82 6.19 -14.99
C VAL A 86 9.33 6.39 -14.79
N GLU A 87 9.78 6.70 -13.57
CA GLU A 87 11.20 6.82 -13.24
C GLU A 87 11.91 5.46 -13.27
N TYR A 88 11.32 4.43 -12.64
CA TYR A 88 12.00 3.17 -12.38
C TYR A 88 11.82 2.09 -13.46
N TYR A 89 10.80 2.17 -14.31
CA TYR A 89 10.54 1.14 -15.32
C TYR A 89 10.72 1.68 -16.73
N THR A 90 11.18 0.85 -17.67
CA THR A 90 11.10 1.17 -19.10
C THR A 90 9.69 0.90 -19.63
N GLU A 91 9.39 1.35 -20.85
CA GLU A 91 8.11 1.03 -21.49
C GLU A 91 7.91 -0.49 -21.68
N ALA A 92 8.99 -1.21 -21.97
CA ALA A 92 8.98 -2.66 -22.13
C ALA A 92 8.67 -3.36 -20.80
N ASP A 93 9.27 -2.90 -19.69
CA ASP A 93 9.00 -3.44 -18.35
C ASP A 93 7.54 -3.25 -17.96
N LEU A 94 7.00 -2.04 -18.15
CA LEU A 94 5.59 -1.75 -17.86
C LEU A 94 4.65 -2.66 -18.65
N LYS A 95 4.88 -2.84 -19.96
CA LYS A 95 4.10 -3.76 -20.80
C LYS A 95 4.21 -5.21 -20.32
N GLY A 96 5.41 -5.65 -19.97
CA GLY A 96 5.66 -7.01 -19.46
C GLY A 96 4.94 -7.27 -18.14
N LEU A 97 5.02 -6.32 -17.21
CA LEU A 97 4.33 -6.41 -15.92
C LEU A 97 2.81 -6.39 -16.09
N ILE A 98 2.26 -5.52 -16.94
CA ILE A 98 0.83 -5.51 -17.27
C ILE A 98 0.39 -6.86 -17.84
N ALA A 99 1.16 -7.43 -18.78
CA ALA A 99 0.86 -8.74 -19.35
C ALA A 99 0.90 -9.85 -18.29
N PHE A 100 1.88 -9.81 -17.38
CA PHE A 100 1.96 -10.72 -16.25
C PHE A 100 0.72 -10.61 -15.35
N TYR A 101 0.37 -9.40 -14.87
CA TYR A 101 -0.78 -9.19 -13.98
C TYR A 101 -2.11 -9.57 -14.64
N LYS A 102 -2.24 -9.46 -15.97
CA LYS A 102 -3.43 -9.92 -16.72
C LYS A 102 -3.48 -11.44 -16.93
N SER A 103 -2.35 -12.15 -16.80
CA SER A 103 -2.30 -13.59 -16.98
C SER A 103 -3.02 -14.36 -15.85
N PRO A 104 -3.44 -15.62 -16.07
CA PRO A 104 -4.00 -16.46 -15.00
C PRO A 104 -3.07 -16.60 -13.80
N LEU A 105 -1.75 -16.67 -14.04
CA LEU A 105 -0.75 -16.75 -12.97
C LEU A 105 -0.66 -15.44 -12.19
N GLY A 106 -0.65 -14.28 -12.86
CA GLY A 106 -0.60 -12.98 -12.20
C GLY A 106 -1.84 -12.70 -11.36
N GLN A 107 -3.03 -13.05 -11.87
CA GLN A 107 -4.27 -12.97 -11.10
C GLN A 107 -4.26 -13.90 -9.88
N LYS A 108 -3.76 -15.13 -10.04
CA LYS A 108 -3.53 -16.05 -8.90
C LYS A 108 -2.54 -15.45 -7.90
N TYR A 109 -1.46 -14.83 -8.37
CA TYR A 109 -0.45 -14.19 -7.53
C TYR A 109 -1.07 -13.09 -6.67
N VAL A 110 -1.79 -12.13 -7.26
CA VAL A 110 -2.46 -11.03 -6.53
C VAL A 110 -3.37 -11.55 -5.42
N LYS A 111 -4.17 -12.57 -5.72
CA LYS A 111 -5.07 -13.22 -4.75
C LYS A 111 -4.28 -13.94 -3.64
N ALA A 112 -3.31 -14.77 -4.02
CA ALA A 112 -2.52 -15.57 -3.10
C ALA A 112 -1.70 -14.68 -2.17
N ASP A 113 -1.08 -13.63 -2.69
CA ASP A 113 -0.25 -12.69 -1.94
C ASP A 113 -1.05 -11.95 -0.85
N SER A 114 -2.30 -11.56 -1.15
CA SER A 114 -3.22 -11.02 -0.15
C SER A 114 -3.55 -12.03 0.97
N GLN A 115 -3.76 -13.30 0.61
CA GLN A 115 -4.02 -14.37 1.58
C GLN A 115 -2.78 -14.70 2.42
N ILE A 116 -1.59 -14.71 1.79
CA ILE A 116 -0.30 -14.94 2.44
C ILE A 116 -0.05 -13.84 3.47
N ARG A 117 -0.20 -12.55 3.10
CA ARG A 117 -0.06 -11.44 4.04
C ARG A 117 -0.99 -11.58 5.25
N ALA A 118 -2.27 -11.89 5.01
CA ALA A 118 -3.23 -12.10 6.09
C ALA A 118 -2.80 -13.25 7.02
N ARG A 119 -2.30 -14.36 6.44
CA ARG A 119 -1.80 -15.50 7.21
C ARG A 119 -0.53 -15.17 7.98
N LEU A 120 0.42 -14.45 7.38
CA LEU A 120 1.65 -14.03 8.04
C LEU A 120 1.37 -13.12 9.24
N HIS A 121 0.42 -12.19 9.11
CA HIS A 121 -0.03 -11.38 10.24
C HIS A 121 -0.58 -12.25 11.38
N GLN A 122 -1.44 -13.23 11.06
CA GLN A 122 -1.98 -14.17 12.06
C GLN A 122 -0.86 -14.96 12.75
N VAL A 123 0.06 -15.54 11.99
CA VAL A 123 1.18 -16.32 12.52
C VAL A 123 2.07 -15.47 13.43
N GLY A 124 2.35 -14.22 13.05
CA GLY A 124 3.10 -13.28 13.88
C GLY A 124 2.40 -12.99 15.21
N MET A 125 1.08 -12.79 15.20
CA MET A 125 0.29 -12.58 16.41
C MET A 125 0.30 -13.81 17.32
N GLU A 126 0.13 -15.01 16.77
CA GLU A 126 0.19 -16.27 17.52
C GLU A 126 1.56 -16.47 18.18
N TYR A 127 2.64 -16.18 17.45
CA TYR A 127 4.00 -16.26 17.99
C TYR A 127 4.22 -15.24 19.12
N GLY A 128 3.80 -13.98 18.92
CA GLY A 128 3.90 -12.95 19.96
C GLY A 128 3.16 -13.31 21.23
N GLN A 129 1.97 -13.93 21.14
CA GLN A 129 1.22 -14.42 22.30
C GLN A 129 1.98 -15.50 23.08
N ARG A 130 2.65 -16.42 22.39
CA ARG A 130 3.48 -17.45 23.04
C ARG A 130 4.65 -16.83 23.80
N VAL A 131 5.35 -15.88 23.18
CA VAL A 131 6.45 -15.14 23.81
C VAL A 131 5.96 -14.40 25.06
N LEU A 132 4.81 -13.73 25.00
CA LEU A 132 4.23 -13.05 26.17
C LEU A 132 3.85 -14.02 27.30
N ALA A 133 3.36 -15.22 26.97
CA ALA A 133 3.07 -16.24 27.97
C ALA A 133 4.36 -16.73 28.66
N GLU A 134 5.44 -16.93 27.92
CA GLU A 134 6.75 -17.28 28.49
C GLU A 134 7.29 -16.18 29.41
N ILE A 135 7.20 -14.91 28.99
CA ILE A 135 7.60 -13.76 29.82
C ILE A 135 6.79 -13.73 31.12
N ALA A 136 5.47 -13.95 31.06
CA ALA A 136 4.62 -13.95 32.25
C ALA A 136 5.01 -15.05 33.25
N VAL A 137 5.41 -16.23 32.76
CA VAL A 137 5.91 -17.33 33.61
C VAL A 137 7.19 -16.91 34.34
N GLU A 138 8.14 -16.26 33.66
CA GLU A 138 9.39 -15.83 34.28
C GLU A 138 9.17 -14.70 35.31
N ILE A 139 8.28 -13.74 35.02
CA ILE A 139 7.88 -12.71 35.99
C ILE A 139 7.27 -13.35 37.24
N GLN A 140 6.40 -14.36 37.07
CA GLN A 140 5.77 -15.04 38.18
C GLN A 140 6.80 -15.76 39.06
N LYS A 141 7.78 -16.47 38.47
CA LYS A 141 8.85 -17.14 39.21
C LYS A 141 9.68 -16.15 40.04
N ALA A 142 10.03 -15.01 39.46
CA ALA A 142 10.82 -13.97 40.13
C ALA A 142 10.04 -13.24 41.24
N SER A 143 8.71 -13.28 41.20
CA SER A 143 7.82 -12.61 42.17
C SER A 143 7.47 -13.49 43.38
N LEU A 144 7.88 -14.76 43.39
CA LEU A 144 7.69 -15.64 44.54
C LEU A 144 8.72 -15.31 45.63
N PRO A 145 8.33 -15.24 46.92
CA PRO A 145 9.29 -15.02 47.99
C PRO A 145 10.30 -16.17 48.01
N ASN A 146 11.59 -15.82 48.17
CA ASN A 146 12.64 -16.83 48.35
C ASN A 146 12.26 -17.76 49.52
N PRO A 147 12.44 -19.09 49.39
CA PRO A 147 12.25 -19.98 50.52
C PRO A 147 13.13 -19.50 51.69
N PRO A 148 12.65 -19.63 52.94
CA PRO A 148 13.44 -19.23 54.09
C PRO A 148 14.80 -19.92 54.01
N LYS A 149 15.87 -19.15 54.20
CA LYS A 149 17.21 -19.74 54.31
C LYS A 149 17.20 -20.57 55.59
N ASP A 150 17.37 -21.88 55.45
CA ASP A 150 17.62 -22.76 56.59
C ASP A 150 18.89 -22.26 57.28
N ASN A 151 18.73 -21.73 58.50
CA ASN A 151 19.80 -21.36 59.42
C ASN A 151 20.00 -22.46 60.45
#